data_AF-C3Z9D8-F1
#
_entry.id   AF-C3Z9D8-F1
#
_cell.length_a   1.000
_cell.length_b   1.000
_cell.length_c   1.000
_cell.angle_alpha   90.00
_cell.angle_beta   90.00
_cell.angle_gamma   90.00
#
_symmetry.space_group_name_H-M   'P 1'
#
loop_
_entity.id
_entity.type
_entity.pdbx_description
1 polymer ?
#
loop_
_entity_poly.entity_id
_entity_poly.type
_entity_poly.pdbx_seq_one_letter_code
_entity_poly.pdbx_strand_id
1 'polypeptide(L)'
;MAERAPIPAEEYERRYGQTNDSSSEFESCTEDAGLSGEDIPTTRLVSGLDLKEVCDTTGQGAEFEVESQLQMEEAALDNRYFDAEDVFQQLSRAPLDDESEDSSTEDLDMSPFERLSVKMESLCGDRGVVKKVVKQGVGDVVPAGAYVRVHYNGYLEYSDEPFDSSRLRNEELRFRLATGSVVPGMEIAISSMRKGERSRFLVQPNYGYGKFGCPPRIPGNATILYEIEMLNFVDRSTAEEFNSLTEALCELSEFDRSKGCLLKAQNLAPNNKDIREELKKLDRKFQQFTLLEKERCRKMFGGAKETKGII
;
A
#
# COMPACT_ATOMS: atom_id res chain seq x y z
N MET A 1 13.52 9.88 -21.95
CA MET A 1 12.43 9.54 -21.01
C MET A 1 11.71 10.83 -20.71
N ALA A 2 10.45 10.97 -21.09
CA ALA A 2 9.71 12.21 -20.85
C ALA A 2 9.22 12.19 -19.41
N GLU A 3 9.81 13.04 -18.58
CA GLU A 3 9.35 13.39 -17.25
C GLU A 3 7.91 13.89 -17.37
N ARG A 4 6.94 13.15 -16.80
CA ARG A 4 5.54 13.59 -16.80
C ARG A 4 5.46 14.77 -15.83
N ALA A 5 5.17 15.95 -16.38
CA ALA A 5 5.01 17.17 -15.59
C ALA A 5 3.95 17.00 -14.48
N PRO A 6 4.18 17.57 -13.28
CA PRO A 6 3.23 17.49 -12.18
C PRO A 6 1.92 18.21 -12.53
N ILE A 7 0.80 17.64 -12.09
CA ILE A 7 -0.55 18.15 -12.35
C ILE A 7 -0.80 19.37 -11.45
N PRO A 8 -1.21 20.54 -11.97
CA PRO A 8 -1.57 21.71 -11.18
C PRO A 8 -2.77 21.44 -10.26
N ALA A 9 -2.83 22.08 -9.08
CA ALA A 9 -3.92 21.92 -8.11
C ALA A 9 -5.32 22.13 -8.71
N GLU A 10 -5.49 23.10 -9.61
CA GLU A 10 -6.76 23.36 -10.30
C GLU A 10 -7.17 22.25 -11.29
N GLU A 11 -6.19 21.54 -11.88
CA GLU A 11 -6.45 20.40 -12.75
C GLU A 11 -6.79 19.16 -11.93
N TYR A 12 -6.20 19.02 -10.73
CA TYR A 12 -6.54 17.97 -9.78
C TYR A 12 -8.00 18.08 -9.30
N GLU A 13 -8.42 19.27 -8.85
CA GLU A 13 -9.82 19.53 -8.45
C GLU A 13 -10.79 19.30 -9.61
N ARG A 14 -10.44 19.70 -10.84
CA ARG A 14 -11.27 19.40 -12.02
C ARG A 14 -11.39 17.91 -12.32
N ARG A 15 -10.34 17.14 -12.04
CA ARG A 15 -10.27 15.72 -12.40
C ARG A 15 -10.88 14.80 -11.34
N TYR A 16 -10.92 15.23 -10.08
CA TYR A 16 -11.34 14.39 -8.95
C TYR A 16 -12.28 15.07 -7.94
N GLY A 17 -12.63 16.36 -8.11
CA GLY A 17 -13.36 17.18 -7.14
C GLY A 17 -14.89 17.17 -7.23
N GLN A 18 -15.53 16.20 -7.90
CA GLN A 18 -16.99 16.07 -7.81
C GLN A 18 -17.37 15.22 -6.60
N THR A 19 -17.63 15.88 -5.47
CA THR A 19 -18.36 15.29 -4.36
C THR A 19 -19.81 15.09 -4.78
N ASN A 20 -20.25 13.84 -4.88
CA ASN A 20 -21.68 13.55 -4.90
C ASN A 20 -22.26 13.86 -3.52
N ASP A 21 -23.04 14.92 -3.48
CA ASP A 21 -24.03 15.18 -2.45
C ASP A 21 -25.11 14.09 -2.56
N SER A 22 -25.01 13.09 -1.69
CA SER A 22 -26.13 12.20 -1.40
C SER A 22 -26.07 11.80 0.07
N SER A 23 -26.74 12.63 0.87
CA SER A 23 -27.36 12.18 2.12
C SER A 23 -28.16 10.90 1.84
N SER A 24 -27.76 9.78 2.43
CA SER A 24 -28.61 8.59 2.57
C SER A 24 -28.28 7.87 3.88
N GLU A 25 -29.09 8.21 4.88
CA GLU A 25 -29.68 7.32 5.90
C GLU A 25 -28.79 6.20 6.45
N PHE A 26 -28.21 6.50 7.62
CA PHE A 26 -27.65 5.54 8.55
C PHE A 26 -28.82 4.86 9.30
N GLU A 27 -29.30 3.72 8.79
CA GLU A 27 -30.22 2.87 9.57
C GLU A 27 -29.44 2.20 10.70
N SER A 28 -29.81 2.57 11.93
CA SER A 28 -29.37 1.94 13.16
C SER A 28 -30.09 0.60 13.36
N CYS A 29 -29.35 -0.50 13.38
CA CYS A 29 -29.79 -1.73 14.02
C CYS A 29 -29.06 -1.88 15.35
N THR A 30 -29.75 -1.54 16.43
CA THR A 30 -29.40 -1.93 17.80
C THR A 30 -30.24 -3.14 18.18
N GLU A 31 -29.61 -4.31 18.37
CA GLU A 31 -30.05 -5.33 19.33
C GLU A 31 -28.83 -6.11 19.89
N ASP A 32 -28.52 -5.77 21.14
CA ASP A 32 -28.02 -6.54 22.29
C ASP A 32 -26.98 -7.69 22.20
N ALA A 33 -25.82 -7.40 22.82
CA ALA A 33 -25.11 -8.12 23.89
C ALA A 33 -24.73 -9.61 23.76
N GLY A 34 -23.41 -9.86 23.70
CA GLY A 34 -22.77 -11.11 24.11
C GLY A 34 -21.24 -11.11 23.92
N LEU A 35 -20.49 -10.83 24.99
CA LEU A 35 -19.02 -10.82 25.07
C LEU A 35 -18.38 -12.16 24.64
N SER A 36 -17.27 -12.11 23.88
CA SER A 36 -16.08 -13.01 23.90
C SER A 36 -15.35 -12.84 22.55
N GLY A 37 -14.03 -12.92 22.40
CA GLY A 37 -12.89 -13.27 23.24
C GLY A 37 -11.72 -13.39 22.25
N GLU A 38 -10.55 -12.89 22.59
CA GLU A 38 -9.36 -12.97 21.74
C GLU A 38 -9.09 -14.43 21.32
N ASP A 39 -8.57 -14.65 20.11
CA ASP A 39 -8.19 -15.97 19.61
C ASP A 39 -7.04 -16.55 20.46
N ILE A 40 -7.38 -17.25 21.54
CA ILE A 40 -6.42 -18.01 22.35
C ILE A 40 -6.03 -19.26 21.53
N PRO A 41 -4.74 -19.56 21.34
CA PRO A 41 -4.30 -20.75 20.62
C PRO A 41 -4.80 -22.01 21.35
N THR A 42 -5.71 -22.75 20.73
CA THR A 42 -6.27 -23.99 21.30
C THR A 42 -5.56 -25.21 20.73
N THR A 43 -5.08 -26.10 21.61
CA THR A 43 -4.47 -27.37 21.22
C THR A 43 -5.45 -28.51 21.45
N ARG A 44 -5.68 -29.35 20.44
CA ARG A 44 -6.64 -30.46 20.50
C ARG A 44 -5.99 -31.71 21.08
N LEU A 45 -6.61 -32.34 22.07
CA LEU A 45 -6.15 -33.60 22.64
C LEU A 45 -6.23 -34.75 21.63
N VAL A 46 -5.20 -35.60 21.62
CA VAL A 46 -5.09 -36.77 20.73
C VAL A 46 -5.89 -37.97 21.27
N SER A 47 -6.14 -38.02 22.58
CA SER A 47 -6.95 -39.03 23.27
C SER A 47 -7.68 -38.44 24.49
N GLY A 48 -8.72 -39.11 24.98
CA GLY A 48 -9.45 -38.68 26.17
C GLY A 48 -8.59 -38.76 27.43
N LEU A 49 -8.75 -37.80 28.34
CA LEU A 49 -8.10 -37.76 29.66
C LEU A 49 -8.93 -38.56 30.68
N ASP A 50 -8.30 -39.45 31.43
CA ASP A 50 -8.92 -40.09 32.61
C ASP A 50 -8.69 -39.21 33.85
N LEU A 51 -9.77 -38.71 34.44
CA LEU A 51 -9.76 -37.75 35.55
C LEU A 51 -9.16 -38.32 36.85
N LYS A 52 -9.05 -39.65 36.96
CA LYS A 52 -8.42 -40.29 38.13
C LYS A 52 -6.90 -40.17 38.14
N GLU A 53 -6.29 -39.94 36.98
CA GLU A 53 -4.83 -39.80 36.82
C GLU A 53 -4.35 -38.35 36.97
N VAL A 54 -5.29 -37.39 36.98
CA VAL A 54 -5.01 -35.95 37.00
C VAL A 54 -5.16 -35.33 38.39
N CYS A 55 -5.82 -36.00 39.34
CA CYS A 55 -6.00 -35.47 40.69
C CYS A 55 -4.92 -36.00 41.63
N ASP A 56 -4.11 -35.10 42.20
CA ASP A 56 -3.25 -35.45 43.33
C ASP A 56 -4.10 -35.83 44.55
N THR A 57 -3.62 -36.83 45.31
CA THR A 57 -4.30 -37.39 46.49
C THR A 57 -4.55 -36.39 47.62
N THR A 58 -4.05 -35.16 47.49
CA THR A 58 -4.12 -34.05 48.45
C THR A 58 -5.27 -33.07 48.19
N GLY A 59 -6.05 -33.23 47.11
CA GLY A 59 -7.25 -32.42 46.85
C GLY A 59 -6.99 -30.97 46.40
N GLN A 60 -5.73 -30.61 46.18
CA GLN A 60 -5.34 -29.46 45.38
C GLN A 60 -5.20 -29.98 43.94
N GLY A 61 -5.99 -29.46 43.01
CA GLY A 61 -6.04 -29.95 41.63
C GLY A 61 -4.69 -29.87 40.90
N ALA A 62 -4.61 -30.42 39.68
CA ALA A 62 -3.39 -30.36 38.88
C ALA A 62 -3.13 -28.96 38.29
N GLU A 63 -1.89 -28.50 38.39
CA GLU A 63 -1.36 -27.37 37.63
C GLU A 63 -0.65 -27.88 36.37
N PHE A 64 -0.93 -27.28 35.21
CA PHE A 64 -0.32 -27.62 33.94
C PHE A 64 0.55 -26.44 33.48
N GLU A 65 1.86 -26.65 33.37
CA GLU A 65 2.76 -25.68 32.76
C GLU A 65 2.81 -25.89 31.24
N VAL A 66 2.47 -24.85 30.48
CA VAL A 66 2.60 -24.84 29.02
C VAL A 66 3.99 -24.29 28.67
N GLU A 67 4.93 -25.17 28.31
CA GLU A 67 6.20 -24.72 27.73
C GLU A 67 5.94 -24.11 26.34
N SER A 68 5.91 -22.78 26.28
CA SER A 68 5.91 -22.04 25.02
C SER A 68 7.31 -22.10 24.40
N GLN A 69 7.65 -23.23 23.77
CA GLN A 69 8.83 -23.32 22.92
C GLN A 69 8.55 -22.69 21.56
N LEU A 70 8.54 -21.35 21.53
CA LEU A 70 8.93 -20.59 20.34
C LEU A 70 10.12 -19.71 20.74
N GLN A 71 11.31 -20.31 20.71
CA GLN A 71 12.52 -19.55 20.43
C GLN A 71 12.46 -19.14 18.96
N MET A 72 11.69 -18.09 18.67
CA MET A 72 11.96 -17.29 17.49
C MET A 72 13.16 -16.42 17.84
N GLU A 73 14.26 -16.66 17.12
CA GLU A 73 15.38 -15.75 17.05
C GLU A 73 14.85 -14.32 16.87
N GLU A 74 15.15 -13.47 17.85
CA GLU A 74 14.95 -12.04 17.80
C GLU A 74 15.91 -11.47 16.76
N ALA A 75 15.63 -11.74 15.48
CA ALA A 75 16.17 -10.98 14.38
C ALA A 75 15.55 -9.59 14.51
N ALA A 76 16.29 -8.71 15.19
CA ALA A 76 16.11 -7.27 15.30
C ALA A 76 15.21 -6.69 14.22
N LEU A 77 13.89 -6.75 14.46
CA LEU A 77 12.94 -5.91 13.77
C LEU A 77 13.17 -4.55 14.41
N ASP A 78 13.85 -3.71 13.65
CA ASP A 78 14.20 -2.31 13.92
C ASP A 78 12.93 -1.51 14.22
N ASN A 79 12.33 -1.78 15.38
CA ASN A 79 11.26 -1.05 16.00
C ASN A 79 11.90 0.12 16.78
N ARG A 80 12.82 0.85 16.11
CA ARG A 80 13.07 2.25 16.40
C ARG A 80 11.77 2.98 16.09
N TYR A 81 10.88 2.85 17.06
CA TYR A 81 9.72 3.66 17.34
C TYR A 81 10.07 5.07 16.87
N PHE A 82 9.17 5.67 16.09
CA PHE A 82 9.23 7.08 15.74
C PHE A 82 9.30 7.89 17.04
N ASP A 83 10.50 8.08 17.55
CA ASP A 83 10.74 8.89 18.72
C ASP A 83 10.59 10.34 18.27
N ALA A 84 9.56 11.01 18.80
CA ALA A 84 9.34 12.43 18.55
C ALA A 84 10.60 13.24 18.89
N GLU A 85 11.34 12.79 19.90
CA GLU A 85 12.61 13.37 20.31
C GLU A 85 13.69 13.16 19.25
N ASP A 86 13.83 11.98 18.61
CA ASP A 86 14.80 11.78 17.51
C ASP A 86 14.44 12.62 16.28
N VAL A 87 13.15 12.82 16.00
CA VAL A 87 12.70 13.68 14.89
C VAL A 87 13.05 15.14 15.13
N PHE A 88 12.75 15.68 16.32
CA PHE A 88 13.08 17.06 16.70
C PHE A 88 14.58 17.27 16.92
N GLN A 89 15.27 16.28 17.48
CA GLN A 89 16.73 16.28 17.62
C GLN A 89 17.42 16.24 16.25
N GLN A 90 16.89 15.54 15.25
CA GLN A 90 17.41 15.61 13.88
C GLN A 90 17.13 16.95 13.21
N LEU A 91 16.05 17.64 13.59
CA LEU A 91 15.75 18.99 13.11
C LEU A 91 16.67 20.03 13.76
N SER A 92 17.05 19.83 15.02
CA SER A 92 17.93 20.74 15.77
C SER A 92 19.43 20.43 15.60
N ARG A 93 19.84 19.19 15.29
CA ARG A 93 21.24 18.77 15.05
C ARG A 93 21.69 18.92 13.59
N ALA A 94 21.43 20.05 12.95
CA ALA A 94 22.18 20.35 11.72
C ALA A 94 23.70 20.23 12.03
N PRO A 95 24.48 19.42 11.30
CA PRO A 95 25.90 19.25 11.57
C PRO A 95 26.64 20.59 11.42
N LEU A 96 27.21 21.06 12.52
CA LEU A 96 28.30 22.01 12.52
C LEU A 96 29.55 21.22 12.14
N ASP A 97 29.79 21.01 10.84
CA ASP A 97 31.07 20.59 10.28
C ASP A 97 30.97 20.65 8.73
N ASP A 98 31.04 21.87 8.17
CA ASP A 98 31.95 22.15 7.06
C ASP A 98 32.20 23.66 7.02
N GLU A 99 33.48 24.03 7.11
CA GLU A 99 33.99 25.39 6.98
C GLU A 99 33.88 25.81 5.52
N SER A 100 32.73 26.37 5.14
CA SER A 100 32.67 27.34 4.06
C SER A 100 31.90 28.56 4.55
N GLU A 101 32.65 29.63 4.80
CA GLU A 101 32.14 30.98 5.00
C GLU A 101 31.31 31.41 3.77
N ASP A 102 30.01 31.09 3.80
CA ASP A 102 28.97 31.85 3.11
C ASP A 102 27.71 31.81 4.00
N SER A 103 27.89 32.32 5.22
CA SER A 103 26.78 32.71 6.08
C SER A 103 26.15 33.96 5.48
N SER A 104 25.27 33.75 4.48
CA SER A 104 24.25 34.73 4.15
C SER A 104 23.44 34.98 5.42
N THR A 105 23.30 36.24 5.80
CA THR A 105 22.61 36.76 6.99
C THR A 105 21.09 36.46 7.05
N GLU A 106 20.60 35.47 6.31
CA GLU A 106 19.19 35.12 6.15
C GLU A 106 18.75 33.91 7.00
N ASP A 107 19.67 33.20 7.66
CA ASP A 107 19.36 32.00 8.46
C ASP A 107 18.72 32.28 9.83
N LEU A 108 18.71 33.52 10.30
CA LEU A 108 18.28 33.86 11.67
C LEU A 108 16.76 34.06 11.82
N ASP A 109 16.03 34.31 10.72
CA ASP A 109 14.59 34.61 10.76
C ASP A 109 13.72 33.48 10.17
N MET A 110 14.30 32.36 9.73
CA MET A 110 13.59 31.28 9.07
C MET A 110 12.97 30.29 10.07
N SER A 111 11.72 29.90 9.82
CA SER A 111 11.01 28.92 10.63
C SER A 111 11.65 27.51 10.54
N PRO A 112 11.45 26.61 11.53
CA PRO A 112 11.95 25.24 11.45
C PRO A 112 11.50 24.50 10.18
N PHE A 113 10.25 24.68 9.76
CA PHE A 113 9.74 24.05 8.54
C PHE A 113 10.30 24.69 7.28
N GLU A 114 10.52 26.01 7.26
CA GLU A 114 11.15 26.69 6.12
C GLU A 114 12.58 26.18 5.91
N ARG A 115 13.38 26.10 6.97
CA ARG A 115 14.76 25.55 6.92
C ARG A 115 14.79 24.11 6.43
N LEU A 116 13.80 23.30 6.83
CA LEU A 116 13.65 21.94 6.35
C LEU A 116 13.28 21.91 4.85
N SER A 117 12.36 22.78 4.43
CA SER A 117 11.84 22.81 3.06
C SER A 117 12.90 23.11 2.01
N VAL A 118 13.93 23.91 2.34
CA VAL A 118 15.06 24.21 1.44
C VAL A 118 15.83 22.94 1.07
N LYS A 119 15.93 21.99 2.00
CA LYS A 119 16.66 20.72 1.83
C LYS A 119 15.78 19.60 1.27
N MET A 120 14.54 19.91 0.87
CA MET A 120 13.56 18.95 0.36
C MET A 120 13.35 19.09 -1.15
N GLU A 121 13.05 17.97 -1.80
CA GLU A 121 12.72 17.89 -3.22
C GLU A 121 11.25 18.26 -3.44
N SER A 122 10.97 19.03 -4.49
CA SER A 122 9.61 19.42 -4.81
C SER A 122 8.87 18.33 -5.59
N LEU A 123 7.70 17.90 -5.10
CA LEU A 123 6.82 16.99 -5.83
C LEU A 123 5.85 17.72 -6.77
N CYS A 124 5.63 19.01 -6.51
CA CYS A 124 4.75 19.89 -7.28
C CYS A 124 5.58 21.02 -7.92
N GLY A 125 5.13 21.61 -9.03
CA GLY A 125 5.84 22.72 -9.68
C GLY A 125 5.92 24.00 -8.81
N ASP A 126 5.02 24.14 -7.84
CA ASP A 126 4.88 25.29 -6.94
C ASP A 126 5.49 25.08 -5.54
N ARG A 127 6.18 23.96 -5.30
CA ARG A 127 6.67 23.56 -3.97
C ARG A 127 5.59 23.42 -2.90
N GLY A 128 4.33 23.21 -3.31
CA GLY A 128 3.21 22.99 -2.39
C GLY A 128 3.33 21.70 -1.57
N VAL A 129 4.00 20.70 -2.13
CA VAL A 129 4.38 19.47 -1.43
C VAL A 129 5.86 19.20 -1.71
N VAL A 130 6.65 19.12 -0.66
CA VAL A 130 8.09 18.81 -0.74
C VAL A 130 8.42 17.57 0.09
N LYS A 131 9.40 16.78 -0.35
CA LYS A 131 9.74 15.44 0.16
C LYS A 131 11.19 15.36 0.60
N LYS A 132 11.43 14.63 1.70
CA LYS A 132 12.73 14.07 2.08
C LYS A 132 12.59 12.60 2.41
N VAL A 133 13.35 11.75 1.73
CA VAL A 133 13.40 10.32 2.04
C VAL A 133 14.22 10.12 3.31
N VAL A 134 13.65 9.40 4.29
CA VAL A 134 14.33 9.00 5.53
C VAL A 134 14.89 7.58 5.39
N LYS A 135 14.09 6.68 4.81
CA LYS A 135 14.47 5.30 4.49
C LYS A 135 13.99 4.96 3.09
N GLN A 136 14.90 4.51 2.25
CA GLN A 136 14.59 4.13 0.88
C GLN A 136 13.72 2.87 0.84
N GLY A 137 12.65 2.91 0.04
CA GLY A 137 11.83 1.74 -0.27
C GLY A 137 12.33 0.97 -1.48
N VAL A 138 11.69 -0.16 -1.77
CA VAL A 138 12.02 -1.08 -2.87
C VAL A 138 10.89 -1.20 -3.87
N GLY A 139 11.23 -1.60 -5.10
CA GLY A 139 10.27 -1.78 -6.18
C GLY A 139 9.78 -0.46 -6.76
N ASP A 140 8.70 -0.52 -7.54
CA ASP A 140 8.15 0.65 -8.23
C ASP A 140 7.40 1.59 -7.28
N VAL A 141 7.16 2.81 -7.78
CA VAL A 141 6.31 3.79 -7.10
C VAL A 141 4.86 3.32 -7.10
N VAL A 142 4.09 3.75 -6.09
CA VAL A 142 2.69 3.34 -5.95
C VAL A 142 1.88 3.74 -7.20
N PRO A 143 1.25 2.79 -7.92
CA PRO A 143 0.44 3.10 -9.08
C PRO A 143 -0.87 3.79 -8.68
N ALA A 144 -1.37 4.67 -9.55
CA ALA A 144 -2.65 5.34 -9.34
C ALA A 144 -3.80 4.30 -9.23
N GLY A 145 -4.71 4.51 -8.27
CA GLY A 145 -5.83 3.59 -8.04
C GLY A 145 -5.50 2.34 -7.23
N ALA A 146 -4.24 2.15 -6.81
CA ALA A 146 -3.84 1.08 -5.91
C ALA A 146 -4.47 1.22 -4.53
N TYR A 147 -4.65 0.08 -3.85
CA TYR A 147 -5.00 0.05 -2.44
C TYR A 147 -3.72 0.13 -1.61
N VAL A 148 -3.58 1.16 -0.78
CA VAL A 148 -2.37 1.43 0.01
C VAL A 148 -2.61 1.15 1.48
N ARG A 149 -1.54 0.75 2.18
CA ARG A 149 -1.48 0.56 3.63
C ARG A 149 -0.30 1.34 4.17
N VAL A 150 -0.54 2.32 5.04
CA VAL A 150 0.50 3.20 5.56
C VAL A 150 0.40 3.42 7.06
N HIS A 151 1.55 3.64 7.69
CA HIS A 151 1.60 4.34 8.96
C HIS A 151 2.01 5.80 8.73
N TYR A 152 1.46 6.70 9.52
CA TYR A 152 1.82 8.11 9.47
C TYR A 152 1.73 8.80 10.83
N ASN A 153 2.51 9.87 10.95
CA ASN A 153 2.37 10.91 11.97
C ASN A 153 2.24 12.27 11.27
N GLY A 154 1.35 13.12 11.77
CA GLY A 154 1.18 14.51 11.31
C GLY A 154 1.53 15.49 12.44
N TYR A 155 2.39 16.45 12.14
CA TYR A 155 2.87 17.45 13.08
C TYR A 155 2.53 18.87 12.63
N LEU A 156 2.25 19.72 13.62
CA LEU A 156 2.20 21.17 13.43
C LEU A 156 3.57 21.76 13.75
N GLU A 157 3.84 22.93 13.20
CA GLU A 157 5.07 23.64 13.52
C GLU A 157 5.14 24.00 15.01
N TYR A 158 6.33 23.88 15.60
CA TYR A 158 6.59 24.08 17.04
C TYR A 158 5.85 23.12 17.99
N SER A 159 5.26 22.03 17.48
CA SER A 159 4.66 20.97 18.29
C SER A 159 5.53 19.72 18.27
N ASP A 160 5.90 19.25 19.45
CA ASP A 160 6.67 18.00 19.60
C ASP A 160 5.76 16.77 19.45
N GLU A 161 4.49 16.89 19.83
CA GLU A 161 3.52 15.82 19.69
C GLU A 161 2.79 15.88 18.34
N PRO A 162 2.54 14.72 17.69
CA PRO A 162 1.75 14.69 16.48
C PRO A 162 0.29 15.01 16.80
N PHE A 163 -0.32 15.93 16.05
CA PHE A 163 -1.75 16.17 16.19
C PHE A 163 -2.56 14.94 15.78
N ASP A 164 -2.04 14.11 14.86
CA ASP A 164 -2.63 12.85 14.41
C ASP A 164 -1.57 11.77 14.14
N SER A 165 -1.87 10.53 14.54
CA SER A 165 -0.99 9.38 14.32
C SER A 165 -1.80 8.11 14.10
N SER A 166 -1.45 7.33 13.08
CA SER A 166 -2.00 5.98 12.89
C SER A 166 -1.56 5.03 13.99
N ARG A 167 -0.33 5.19 14.50
CA ARG A 167 0.25 4.30 15.51
C ARG A 167 -0.36 4.53 16.88
N LEU A 168 -0.64 5.78 17.25
CA LEU A 168 -1.37 6.09 18.49
C LEU A 168 -2.81 5.54 18.48
N ARG A 169 -3.39 5.34 17.31
CA ARG A 169 -4.70 4.70 17.13
C ARG A 169 -4.63 3.17 17.03
N ASN A 170 -3.42 2.59 17.01
CA ASN A 170 -3.19 1.18 16.73
C ASN A 170 -3.85 0.69 15.43
N GLU A 171 -4.04 1.58 14.46
CA GLU A 171 -4.72 1.29 13.21
C GLU A 171 -3.98 1.92 12.04
N GLU A 172 -3.59 1.12 11.07
CA GLU A 172 -2.99 1.59 9.82
C GLU A 172 -4.02 2.29 8.92
N LEU A 173 -3.58 3.31 8.18
CA LEU A 173 -4.44 3.97 7.23
C LEU A 173 -4.52 3.15 5.94
N ARG A 174 -5.74 2.76 5.57
CA ARG A 174 -6.05 2.00 4.35
C ARG A 174 -6.99 2.81 3.48
N PHE A 175 -6.59 3.07 2.24
CA PHE A 175 -7.48 3.74 1.28
C PHE A 175 -7.03 3.45 -0.16
N ARG A 176 -7.86 3.86 -1.12
CA ARG A 176 -7.54 3.79 -2.53
C ARG A 176 -6.89 5.11 -2.96
N LEU A 177 -5.73 5.03 -3.61
CA LEU A 177 -5.02 6.23 -4.08
C LEU A 177 -5.76 6.87 -5.27
N ALA A 178 -5.75 8.20 -5.39
CA ALA A 178 -6.39 8.97 -6.45
C ALA A 178 -7.93 8.92 -6.46
N THR A 179 -8.55 8.82 -5.28
CA THR A 179 -10.02 8.88 -5.11
C THR A 179 -10.50 10.06 -4.27
N GLY A 180 -9.61 10.94 -3.79
CA GLY A 180 -9.97 12.06 -2.93
C GLY A 180 -10.37 11.61 -1.52
N SER A 181 -9.88 10.45 -1.07
CA SER A 181 -10.21 9.91 0.26
C SER A 181 -9.39 10.54 1.38
N VAL A 182 -8.28 11.20 1.02
CA VAL A 182 -7.43 11.93 1.96
C VAL A 182 -7.08 13.30 1.39
N VAL A 183 -6.48 14.17 2.22
CA VAL A 183 -6.09 15.52 1.78
C VAL A 183 -5.14 15.45 0.57
N PRO A 184 -5.25 16.38 -0.40
CA PRO A 184 -4.53 16.30 -1.68
C PRO A 184 -3.02 16.12 -1.53
N GLY A 185 -2.41 16.81 -0.56
CA GLY A 185 -0.98 16.71 -0.29
C GLY A 185 -0.53 15.33 0.16
N MET A 186 -1.37 14.59 0.91
CA MET A 186 -1.08 13.21 1.27
C MET A 186 -1.19 12.26 0.07
N GLU A 187 -2.15 12.46 -0.84
CA GLU A 187 -2.22 11.65 -2.06
C GLU A 187 -0.99 11.85 -2.94
N ILE A 188 -0.56 13.11 -3.13
CA ILE A 188 0.67 13.44 -3.85
C ILE A 188 1.88 12.81 -3.18
N ALA A 189 2.01 12.97 -1.85
CA ALA A 189 3.09 12.38 -1.06
C ALA A 189 3.17 10.86 -1.27
N ILE A 190 2.07 10.14 -1.05
CA ILE A 190 2.01 8.67 -1.10
C ILE A 190 2.23 8.15 -2.54
N SER A 191 1.76 8.88 -3.56
CA SER A 191 2.01 8.51 -4.97
C SER A 191 3.50 8.51 -5.35
N SER A 192 4.32 9.28 -4.63
CA SER A 192 5.77 9.35 -4.85
C SER A 192 6.55 8.23 -4.13
N MET A 193 5.90 7.45 -3.26
CA MET A 193 6.57 6.48 -2.39
C MET A 193 6.72 5.11 -3.04
N ARG A 194 7.68 4.33 -2.53
CA ARG A 194 7.90 2.91 -2.84
C ARG A 194 7.53 2.04 -1.65
N LYS A 195 7.38 0.72 -1.87
CA LYS A 195 7.08 -0.22 -0.78
C LYS A 195 8.21 -0.24 0.26
N GLY A 196 7.87 -0.13 1.55
CA GLY A 196 8.82 -0.07 2.66
C GLY A 196 9.54 1.27 2.84
N GLU A 197 9.20 2.28 2.03
CA GLU A 197 9.79 3.62 2.13
C GLU A 197 9.28 4.36 3.38
N ARG A 198 10.17 5.07 4.07
CA ARG A 198 9.81 6.06 5.09
C ARG A 198 10.26 7.44 4.62
N SER A 199 9.35 8.40 4.56
CA SER A 199 9.63 9.73 4.03
C SER A 199 8.90 10.80 4.83
N ARG A 200 9.52 11.98 4.90
CA ARG A 200 8.95 13.20 5.46
C ARG A 200 8.46 14.10 4.34
N PHE A 201 7.30 14.70 4.53
CA PHE A 201 6.64 15.56 3.56
C PHE A 201 6.18 16.83 4.24
N LEU A 202 6.55 17.97 3.68
CA LEU A 202 5.98 19.25 4.08
C LEU A 202 4.84 19.59 3.11
N VAL A 203 3.64 19.75 3.66
CA VAL A 203 2.43 20.04 2.90
C VAL A 203 1.96 21.44 3.23
N GLN A 204 2.01 22.32 2.23
CA GLN A 204 1.53 23.70 2.32
C GLN A 204 0.00 23.74 2.47
N PRO A 205 -0.57 24.83 3.03
CA PRO A 205 -2.00 24.88 3.34
C PRO A 205 -2.92 24.61 2.16
N ASN A 206 -2.54 25.06 0.96
CA ASN A 206 -3.32 24.85 -0.27
C ASN A 206 -3.49 23.37 -0.66
N TYR A 207 -2.59 22.50 -0.18
CA TYR A 207 -2.63 21.05 -0.38
C TYR A 207 -3.04 20.30 0.90
N GLY A 208 -3.26 21.02 2.00
CA GLY A 208 -3.68 20.51 3.30
C GLY A 208 -5.11 20.91 3.63
N TYR A 209 -5.28 21.72 4.67
CA TYR A 209 -6.59 22.13 5.21
C TYR A 209 -6.97 23.58 4.88
N GLY A 210 -6.17 24.25 4.05
CA GLY A 210 -6.44 25.60 3.54
C GLY A 210 -6.60 26.67 4.62
N LYS A 211 -7.32 27.73 4.26
CA LYS A 211 -7.53 28.91 5.12
C LYS A 211 -8.33 28.63 6.38
N PHE A 212 -9.22 27.64 6.34
CA PHE A 212 -10.12 27.35 7.45
C PHE A 212 -9.54 26.34 8.45
N GLY A 213 -8.57 25.52 8.02
CA GLY A 213 -7.98 24.50 8.89
C GLY A 213 -9.01 23.43 9.26
N CYS A 214 -8.80 22.80 10.42
CA CYS A 214 -9.74 21.88 11.06
C CYS A 214 -9.77 22.14 12.58
N PRO A 215 -10.43 23.21 13.04
CA PRO A 215 -10.45 23.58 14.45
C PRO A 215 -11.16 22.52 15.32
N PRO A 216 -10.73 22.32 16.58
CA PRO A 216 -9.61 22.99 17.26
C PRO A 216 -8.23 22.38 16.95
N ARG A 217 -8.18 21.28 16.17
CA ARG A 217 -6.99 20.43 16.00
C ARG A 217 -5.94 21.02 15.07
N ILE A 218 -6.36 21.69 14.00
CA ILE A 218 -5.49 22.22 12.95
C ILE A 218 -5.88 23.69 12.70
N PRO A 219 -4.97 24.65 12.89
CA PRO A 219 -5.27 26.05 12.62
C PRO A 219 -5.42 26.32 11.11
N GLY A 220 -6.07 27.43 10.77
CA GLY A 220 -6.15 27.90 9.39
C GLY A 220 -4.76 28.28 8.85
N ASN A 221 -4.53 28.04 7.56
CA ASN A 221 -3.25 28.27 6.89
C ASN A 221 -2.07 27.50 7.52
N ALA A 222 -2.32 26.36 8.16
CA ALA A 222 -1.27 25.54 8.74
C ALA A 222 -0.51 24.75 7.67
N THR A 223 0.81 24.82 7.72
CA THR A 223 1.71 23.88 7.03
C THR A 223 1.88 22.64 7.90
N ILE A 224 1.79 21.46 7.29
CA ILE A 224 1.83 20.18 8.02
C ILE A 224 3.04 19.38 7.60
N LEU A 225 3.78 18.89 8.60
CA LEU A 225 4.80 17.88 8.39
C LEU A 225 4.17 16.50 8.56
N TYR A 226 4.11 15.72 7.48
CA TYR A 226 3.77 14.31 7.53
C TYR A 226 5.02 13.46 7.49
N GLU A 227 5.12 12.50 8.40
CA GLU A 227 6.09 11.42 8.28
C GLU A 227 5.33 10.12 8.01
N ILE A 228 5.56 9.55 6.83
CA ILE A 228 4.78 8.43 6.31
C ILE A 228 5.71 7.25 6.09
N GLU A 229 5.25 6.07 6.50
CA GLU A 229 5.85 4.78 6.23
C GLU A 229 4.92 3.94 5.36
N MET A 230 5.39 3.59 4.17
CA MET A 230 4.67 2.76 3.22
C MET A 230 4.83 1.29 3.59
N LEU A 231 3.79 0.68 4.18
CA LEU A 231 3.84 -0.73 4.57
C LEU A 231 3.72 -1.63 3.35
N ASN A 232 2.65 -1.43 2.58
CA ASN A 232 2.37 -2.22 1.39
C ASN A 232 1.34 -1.54 0.49
N PHE A 233 1.29 -1.94 -0.78
CA PHE A 233 0.21 -1.59 -1.68
C PHE A 233 -0.13 -2.76 -2.60
N VAL A 234 -1.37 -2.81 -3.06
CA VAL A 234 -1.85 -3.80 -4.02
C VAL A 234 -2.42 -3.07 -5.22
N ASP A 235 -1.86 -3.37 -6.39
CA ASP A 235 -2.38 -2.89 -7.66
C ASP A 235 -3.52 -3.81 -8.13
N ARG A 236 -4.74 -3.27 -8.18
CA ARG A 236 -5.92 -4.04 -8.62
C ARG A 236 -5.83 -4.44 -10.09
N SER A 237 -5.13 -3.66 -10.92
CA SER A 237 -4.94 -4.01 -12.34
C SER A 237 -4.16 -5.33 -12.47
N THR A 238 -3.11 -5.53 -11.66
CA THR A 238 -2.35 -6.79 -11.66
C THR A 238 -3.15 -7.99 -11.17
N ALA A 239 -4.10 -7.80 -10.23
CA ALA A 239 -4.97 -8.87 -9.74
C ALA A 239 -6.04 -9.26 -10.78
N GLU A 240 -6.62 -8.28 -11.48
CA GLU A 240 -7.54 -8.53 -12.60
C GLU A 240 -6.82 -9.20 -13.78
N GLU A 241 -5.57 -8.81 -14.06
CA GLU A 241 -4.72 -9.45 -15.07
C GLU A 241 -4.36 -10.90 -14.70
N PHE A 242 -4.01 -11.17 -13.43
CA PHE A 242 -3.71 -12.51 -12.93
C PHE A 242 -4.93 -13.44 -12.99
N ASN A 243 -6.09 -12.94 -12.58
CA ASN A 243 -7.35 -13.69 -12.67
C ASN A 243 -7.72 -13.99 -14.12
N SER A 244 -7.57 -13.01 -15.02
CA SER A 244 -7.81 -13.19 -16.46
C SER A 244 -6.84 -14.17 -17.11
N LEU A 245 -5.57 -14.19 -16.70
CA LEU A 245 -4.59 -15.16 -17.18
C LEU A 245 -4.93 -16.57 -16.72
N THR A 246 -5.39 -16.72 -15.47
CA THR A 246 -5.77 -18.01 -14.88
C THR A 246 -6.97 -18.61 -15.60
N GLU A 247 -8.00 -17.81 -15.91
CA GLU A 247 -9.14 -18.24 -16.74
C GLU A 247 -8.69 -18.72 -18.12
N ALA A 248 -7.77 -17.98 -18.76
CA ALA A 248 -7.23 -18.33 -20.07
C ALA A 248 -6.49 -19.69 -20.03
N LEU A 249 -5.65 -19.91 -19.02
CA LEU A 249 -4.94 -21.19 -18.84
C LEU A 249 -5.89 -22.37 -18.59
N CYS A 250 -7.01 -22.15 -17.89
CA CYS A 250 -8.05 -23.16 -17.72
C CYS A 250 -8.71 -23.53 -19.06
N GLU A 251 -9.02 -22.54 -19.91
CA GLU A 251 -9.58 -22.79 -21.25
C GLU A 251 -8.63 -23.62 -22.12
N LEU A 252 -7.31 -23.36 -22.08
CA LEU A 252 -6.30 -24.17 -22.79
C LEU A 252 -6.34 -25.66 -22.42
N SER A 253 -6.41 -25.96 -21.12
CA SER A 253 -6.54 -27.33 -20.64
C SER A 253 -7.80 -28.02 -21.19
N GLU A 254 -8.90 -27.28 -21.35
CA GLU A 254 -10.12 -27.80 -21.96
C GLU A 254 -9.97 -28.02 -23.47
N PHE A 255 -9.26 -27.15 -24.19
CA PHE A 255 -8.95 -27.33 -25.62
C PHE A 255 -8.17 -28.63 -25.86
N ASP A 256 -7.14 -28.90 -25.07
CA ASP A 256 -6.33 -30.12 -25.19
C ASP A 256 -7.17 -31.39 -24.94
N ARG A 257 -8.04 -31.36 -23.93
CA ARG A 257 -8.98 -32.46 -23.65
C ARG A 257 -9.95 -32.67 -24.82
N SER A 258 -10.55 -31.59 -25.32
CA SER A 258 -11.51 -31.63 -26.44
C SER A 258 -10.84 -32.16 -27.72
N LYS A 259 -9.63 -31.70 -28.03
CA LYS A 259 -8.82 -32.16 -29.17
C LYS A 259 -8.48 -33.65 -29.03
N GLY A 260 -8.11 -34.09 -27.84
CA GLY A 260 -7.86 -35.50 -27.54
C GLY A 260 -9.09 -36.38 -27.77
N CYS A 261 -10.28 -35.93 -27.36
CA CYS A 261 -11.54 -36.64 -27.60
C CYS A 261 -11.90 -36.71 -29.09
N LEU A 262 -11.75 -35.60 -29.84
CA LEU A 262 -12.04 -35.57 -31.28
C LEU A 262 -11.05 -36.41 -32.10
N LEU A 263 -9.76 -36.42 -31.74
CA LEU A 263 -8.77 -37.28 -32.39
C LEU A 263 -9.04 -38.76 -32.15
N LYS A 264 -9.44 -39.14 -30.93
CA LYS A 264 -9.89 -40.51 -30.63
C LYS A 264 -11.12 -40.87 -31.46
N ALA A 265 -12.11 -39.97 -31.56
CA ALA A 265 -13.29 -40.18 -32.38
C ALA A 265 -12.95 -40.28 -33.88
N GLN A 266 -11.98 -39.51 -34.38
CA GLN A 266 -11.49 -39.57 -35.76
C GLN A 266 -10.79 -40.92 -36.05
N ASN A 267 -10.03 -41.46 -35.11
CA ASN A 267 -9.41 -42.78 -35.24
C ASN A 267 -10.45 -43.91 -35.32
N LEU A 268 -11.58 -43.75 -34.62
CA LEU A 268 -12.70 -44.70 -34.66
C LEU A 268 -13.53 -44.55 -35.95
N ALA A 269 -13.64 -43.33 -36.50
CA ALA A 269 -14.44 -43.03 -37.68
C ALA A 269 -13.70 -42.08 -38.65
N PRO A 270 -12.75 -42.58 -39.47
CA PRO A 270 -11.81 -41.75 -40.25
C PRO A 270 -12.45 -40.92 -41.37
N ASN A 271 -13.62 -41.35 -41.85
CA ASN A 271 -14.35 -40.69 -42.94
C ASN A 271 -15.54 -39.84 -42.47
N ASN A 272 -15.70 -39.63 -41.16
CA ASN A 272 -16.77 -38.78 -40.65
C ASN A 272 -16.47 -37.29 -40.91
N LYS A 273 -17.31 -36.65 -41.72
CA LYS A 273 -17.17 -35.25 -42.11
C LYS A 273 -17.38 -34.29 -40.93
N ASP A 274 -18.27 -34.63 -40.01
CA ASP A 274 -18.64 -33.79 -38.88
C ASP A 274 -17.48 -33.68 -37.87
N ILE A 275 -16.82 -34.81 -37.57
CA ILE A 275 -15.62 -34.83 -36.71
C ILE A 275 -14.49 -33.98 -37.31
N ARG A 276 -14.31 -34.04 -38.64
CA ARG A 276 -13.28 -33.27 -39.35
C ARG A 276 -13.59 -31.77 -39.34
N GLU A 277 -14.84 -31.38 -39.48
CA GLU A 277 -15.24 -29.97 -39.40
C GLU A 277 -15.17 -29.43 -37.97
N GLU A 278 -15.51 -30.22 -36.95
CA GLU A 278 -15.35 -29.84 -35.55
C GLU A 278 -13.87 -29.70 -35.16
N LEU A 279 -12.99 -30.58 -35.65
CA LEU A 279 -11.53 -30.40 -35.49
C LEU A 279 -11.03 -29.07 -36.09
N LYS A 280 -11.50 -28.69 -37.29
CA LYS A 280 -11.15 -27.39 -37.90
C LYS A 280 -11.70 -26.21 -37.13
N LYS A 281 -12.91 -26.31 -36.57
CA LYS A 281 -13.49 -25.25 -35.73
C LYS A 281 -12.72 -25.10 -34.42
N LEU A 282 -12.37 -26.22 -33.78
CA LEU A 282 -11.59 -26.24 -32.55
C LEU A 282 -10.21 -25.62 -32.78
N ASP A 283 -9.54 -25.98 -33.87
CA ASP A 283 -8.21 -25.44 -34.21
C ASP A 283 -8.25 -23.92 -34.48
N ARG A 284 -9.29 -23.42 -35.17
CA ARG A 284 -9.51 -21.97 -35.35
C ARG A 284 -9.71 -21.24 -34.02
N LYS A 285 -10.49 -21.81 -33.10
CA LYS A 285 -10.70 -21.24 -31.76
C LYS A 285 -9.41 -21.22 -30.95
N PHE A 286 -8.64 -22.31 -30.99
CA PHE A 286 -7.35 -22.41 -30.32
C PHE A 286 -6.35 -21.37 -30.85
N GLN A 287 -6.26 -21.19 -32.17
CA GLN A 287 -5.40 -20.17 -32.77
C GLN A 287 -5.78 -18.74 -32.34
N GLN A 288 -7.07 -18.41 -32.31
CA GLN A 288 -7.54 -17.11 -31.82
C GLN A 288 -7.18 -16.90 -30.35
N PHE A 289 -7.38 -17.93 -29.53
CA PHE A 289 -7.01 -17.91 -28.13
C PHE A 289 -5.50 -17.68 -27.94
N THR A 290 -4.65 -18.44 -28.63
CA THR A 290 -3.18 -18.30 -28.52
C THR A 290 -2.70 -16.92 -28.99
N LEU A 291 -3.36 -16.32 -29.99
CA LEU A 291 -3.04 -14.95 -30.41
C LEU A 291 -3.37 -13.94 -29.32
N LEU A 292 -4.55 -14.04 -28.71
CA LEU A 292 -4.96 -13.22 -27.56
C LEU A 292 -4.01 -13.38 -26.38
N GLU A 293 -3.61 -14.61 -26.05
CA GLU A 293 -2.66 -14.89 -24.99
C GLU A 293 -1.27 -14.28 -25.29
N LYS A 294 -0.76 -14.43 -26.52
CA LYS A 294 0.50 -13.80 -26.93
C LYS A 294 0.44 -12.27 -26.87
N GLU A 295 -0.69 -11.67 -27.25
CA GLU A 295 -0.90 -10.23 -27.10
C GLU A 295 -0.94 -9.80 -25.63
N ARG A 296 -1.59 -10.58 -24.76
CA ARG A 296 -1.64 -10.34 -23.31
C ARG A 296 -0.26 -10.48 -22.66
N CYS A 297 0.48 -11.54 -22.96
CA CYS A 297 1.87 -11.74 -22.50
C CYS A 297 2.79 -10.65 -23.02
N ARG A 298 2.62 -10.21 -24.28
CA ARG A 298 3.37 -9.06 -24.82
C ARG A 298 3.06 -7.77 -24.06
N LYS A 299 1.83 -7.58 -23.58
CA LYS A 299 1.49 -6.40 -22.75
C LYS A 299 2.10 -6.51 -21.34
N MET A 300 2.06 -7.68 -20.71
CA MET A 300 2.65 -7.90 -19.38
C MET A 300 4.19 -7.80 -19.38
N PHE A 301 4.87 -8.28 -20.43
CA PHE A 301 6.33 -8.37 -20.46
C PHE A 301 7.03 -7.46 -21.49
N GLY A 302 6.28 -6.76 -22.34
CA GLY A 302 6.80 -5.90 -23.41
C GLY A 302 7.09 -4.46 -23.01
N GLY A 303 6.98 -4.11 -21.73
CA GLY A 303 7.37 -2.81 -21.18
C GLY A 303 8.88 -2.54 -21.15
N ALA A 304 9.71 -3.55 -21.44
CA ALA A 304 11.16 -3.40 -21.53
C ALA A 304 11.58 -2.95 -22.95
N LYS A 305 11.47 -1.65 -23.26
CA LYS A 305 12.15 -1.08 -24.44
C LYS A 305 13.50 -0.50 -24.04
N GLU A 306 14.52 -1.31 -24.31
CA GLU A 306 15.81 -0.99 -24.93
C GLU A 306 16.45 0.35 -24.55
N THR A 307 17.46 0.27 -23.68
CA THR A 307 18.59 1.18 -23.64
C THR A 307 19.30 1.15 -25.00
N LYS A 308 19.01 2.13 -25.85
CA LYS A 308 19.89 2.43 -26.99
C LYS A 308 21.20 2.96 -26.45
N GLY A 309 22.24 2.11 -26.52
CA GLY A 309 23.61 2.56 -26.45
C GLY A 309 23.84 3.62 -27.52
N ILE A 310 24.27 4.79 -27.08
CA ILE A 310 24.88 5.80 -27.94
C ILE A 310 26.38 5.69 -27.64
N ILE A 311 27.10 5.25 -28.66
CA ILE A 311 28.56 5.27 -28.79
C ILE A 311 29.02 6.73 -28.86
#